data_AF-A0A928FBU6-F1
#
_entry.id   AF-A0A928FBU6-F1
#
_cell.length_a   1.000
_cell.length_b   1.000
_cell.length_c   1.000
_cell.angle_alpha   90.00
_cell.angle_beta   90.00
_cell.angle_gamma   90.00
#
_symmetry.space_group_name_H-M   'P 1'
#
loop_
_entity.id
_entity.type
_entity.pdbx_description
1 polymer ?
#
loop_
_entity_poly.entity_id
_entity_poly.type
_entity_poly.pdbx_seq_one_letter_code
_entity_poly.pdbx_strand_id
1 'polypeptide(L)'
;MKKTIILFCVAILLSATCYFTVFAEGYDSTTDPVITLSYINNNLLPQIDVRINELMKLIENGGTSTGGTGVSSSEITNLGNRISDIESKLNYTASSDELKSLANRVTALESGASSGGSSASSQYIAIFVPYGMKLIAPTAAVELILRSGTAEIVSPFADQGLSDITGGTDLLNKVNIIQNHALIIPRGGDGRGILITSPEGAYVMVRGVYEIVE
;
A
#
# COMPACT_ATOMS: atom_id res chain seq x y z
N MET A 1 -45.63 -85.28 -34.41
CA MET A 1 -44.76 -84.08 -34.47
C MET A 1 -45.21 -83.02 -35.48
N LYS A 2 -45.82 -83.35 -36.64
CA LYS A 2 -46.36 -82.34 -37.58
C LYS A 2 -47.69 -81.70 -37.17
N LYS A 3 -48.54 -82.39 -36.39
CA LYS A 3 -49.85 -81.87 -35.93
C LYS A 3 -49.75 -80.84 -34.79
N THR A 4 -48.71 -80.92 -33.96
CA THR A 4 -48.45 -79.96 -32.87
C THR A 4 -47.95 -78.60 -33.37
N ILE A 5 -47.29 -78.56 -34.53
CA ILE A 5 -46.84 -77.30 -35.16
C ILE A 5 -48.02 -76.53 -35.79
N ILE A 6 -48.96 -77.23 -36.42
CA ILE A 6 -50.18 -76.62 -36.98
C ILE A 6 -51.05 -76.00 -35.88
N LEU A 7 -51.13 -76.65 -34.71
CA LEU A 7 -51.89 -76.14 -33.58
C LEU A 7 -51.28 -74.83 -33.01
N PHE A 8 -49.95 -74.72 -33.01
CA PHE A 8 -49.26 -73.52 -32.54
C PHE A 8 -49.43 -72.32 -33.50
N CYS A 9 -49.45 -72.57 -34.82
CA CYS A 9 -49.70 -71.52 -35.81
C CYS A 9 -51.16 -71.01 -35.80
N VAL A 10 -52.14 -71.88 -35.54
CA VAL A 10 -53.56 -71.46 -35.42
C VAL A 10 -53.79 -70.64 -34.14
N ALA A 11 -53.08 -70.94 -33.05
CA ALA A 11 -53.16 -70.16 -31.81
C ALA A 11 -52.63 -68.72 -31.99
N ILE A 12 -51.62 -68.52 -32.83
CA ILE A 12 -51.06 -67.19 -33.15
C ILE A 12 -51.97 -66.41 -34.12
N LEU A 13 -52.72 -67.10 -34.98
CA LEU A 13 -53.66 -66.44 -35.89
C LEU A 13 -54.95 -65.99 -35.17
N LEU A 14 -55.32 -66.65 -34.07
CA LEU A 14 -56.46 -66.27 -33.23
C LEU A 14 -56.22 -65.01 -32.38
N SER A 15 -54.97 -64.60 -32.15
CA SER A 15 -54.63 -63.39 -31.39
C SER A 15 -54.60 -62.11 -32.23
N ALA A 16 -54.85 -62.20 -33.54
CA ALA A 16 -54.66 -61.09 -34.49
C ALA A 16 -55.93 -60.39 -34.96
N THR A 17 -57.14 -60.74 -34.48
CA THR A 17 -58.37 -60.09 -34.97
C THR A 17 -59.25 -59.54 -33.86
N CYS A 18 -59.38 -58.21 -33.89
CA CYS A 18 -60.46 -57.41 -33.30
C CYS A 18 -60.39 -57.12 -31.80
N TYR A 19 -59.44 -56.28 -31.40
CA TYR A 19 -59.74 -55.26 -30.38
C TYR A 19 -60.66 -54.22 -31.04
N PHE A 20 -61.98 -54.42 -30.97
CA PHE A 20 -62.95 -53.36 -31.20
C PHE A 20 -62.96 -52.48 -29.95
N THR A 21 -62.55 -51.22 -30.09
CA THR A 21 -62.58 -50.21 -29.04
C THR A 21 -63.88 -49.43 -29.06
N VAL A 22 -64.18 -48.87 -27.88
CA VAL A 22 -65.00 -47.67 -27.62
C VAL A 22 -66.49 -47.91 -27.37
N PHE A 23 -66.88 -47.73 -26.11
CA PHE A 23 -67.82 -46.69 -25.72
C PHE A 23 -67.26 -45.97 -24.49
N ALA A 24 -66.92 -44.68 -24.64
CA ALA A 24 -66.76 -43.76 -23.53
C ALA A 24 -68.15 -43.15 -23.25
N GLU A 25 -68.54 -43.13 -21.99
CA GLU A 25 -69.79 -42.53 -21.53
C GLU A 25 -69.80 -41.03 -21.86
N GLY A 26 -70.99 -40.53 -22.23
CA GLY A 26 -71.16 -39.29 -22.99
C GLY A 26 -70.74 -38.02 -22.26
N TYR A 27 -70.11 -37.12 -23.03
CA TYR A 27 -69.85 -35.74 -22.64
C TYR A 27 -71.13 -34.91 -22.82
N ASP A 28 -71.62 -34.29 -21.74
CA ASP A 28 -72.76 -33.37 -21.75
C ASP A 28 -72.35 -32.02 -22.37
N SER A 29 -72.61 -31.90 -23.67
CA SER A 29 -72.25 -30.76 -24.52
C SER A 29 -73.27 -29.63 -24.49
N THR A 30 -74.25 -29.65 -23.59
CA THR A 30 -75.24 -28.55 -23.48
C THR A 30 -74.64 -27.27 -22.89
N THR A 31 -73.40 -27.32 -22.40
CA THR A 31 -72.67 -26.17 -21.83
C THR A 31 -71.37 -25.79 -22.55
N ASP A 32 -70.97 -26.48 -23.64
CA ASP A 32 -69.77 -26.13 -24.43
C ASP A 32 -70.03 -26.20 -25.95
N PRO A 33 -70.08 -25.06 -26.68
CA PRO A 33 -70.31 -25.06 -28.12
C PRO A 33 -69.11 -25.62 -28.89
N VAL A 34 -69.37 -26.58 -29.78
CA VAL A 34 -68.33 -27.20 -30.62
C VAL A 34 -67.78 -26.19 -31.64
N ILE A 35 -66.48 -25.94 -31.60
CA ILE A 35 -65.75 -25.12 -32.58
C ILE A 35 -65.13 -26.02 -33.65
N THR A 36 -65.21 -25.63 -34.93
CA THR A 36 -64.60 -26.39 -36.03
C THR A 36 -63.08 -26.21 -36.09
N LEU A 37 -62.35 -27.26 -36.47
CA LEU A 37 -60.89 -27.19 -36.66
C LEU A 37 -60.47 -26.09 -37.65
N SER A 38 -61.29 -25.83 -38.67
CA SER A 38 -61.04 -24.74 -39.63
C SER A 38 -61.07 -23.37 -38.96
N TYR A 39 -62.01 -23.14 -38.04
CA TYR A 39 -62.09 -21.86 -37.32
C TYR A 39 -60.89 -21.67 -36.38
N ILE A 40 -60.43 -22.76 -35.74
CA ILE A 40 -59.23 -22.73 -34.90
C ILE A 40 -58.01 -22.33 -35.73
N ASN A 41 -57.75 -23.03 -36.83
CA ASN A 41 -56.54 -22.82 -37.61
C ASN A 41 -56.54 -21.52 -38.43
N ASN A 42 -57.71 -21.13 -38.96
CA ASN A 42 -57.77 -20.01 -39.90
C ASN A 42 -58.12 -18.67 -39.23
N ASN A 43 -58.80 -18.69 -38.08
CA ASN A 43 -59.25 -17.48 -37.41
C ASN A 43 -58.63 -17.32 -36.02
N LEU A 44 -58.66 -18.36 -35.18
CA LEU A 44 -58.26 -18.24 -33.78
C LEU A 44 -56.74 -18.21 -33.60
N LEU A 45 -55.99 -19.15 -34.18
CA LEU A 45 -54.54 -19.22 -34.04
C LEU A 45 -53.83 -17.95 -34.54
N PRO A 46 -54.17 -17.38 -35.73
CA PRO A 46 -53.53 -16.15 -36.18
C PRO A 46 -53.79 -14.95 -35.27
N GLN A 47 -54.98 -14.86 -34.67
CA GLN A 47 -55.31 -13.78 -33.72
C GLN A 47 -54.56 -13.93 -32.40
N ILE A 48 -54.41 -15.17 -31.92
CA ILE A 48 -53.60 -15.48 -30.74
C ILE A 48 -52.14 -15.12 -30.98
N ASP A 49 -51.57 -15.43 -32.15
CA ASP A 49 -50.18 -15.09 -32.49
C ASP A 49 -49.95 -13.58 -32.52
N VAL A 50 -50.86 -12.81 -33.14
CA VAL A 50 -50.78 -11.33 -33.12
C VAL A 50 -50.84 -10.82 -31.69
N ARG A 51 -51.75 -11.34 -30.86
CA ARG A 51 -51.90 -10.90 -29.48
C ARG A 51 -50.67 -11.27 -28.62
N ILE A 52 -50.10 -12.45 -28.81
CA ILE A 52 -48.88 -12.89 -28.12
C ILE A 52 -47.72 -11.98 -28.51
N ASN A 53 -47.53 -11.68 -29.79
CA ASN A 53 -46.46 -10.80 -30.25
C ASN A 53 -46.61 -9.37 -29.74
N GLU A 54 -47.83 -8.83 -29.69
CA GLU A 54 -48.11 -7.54 -29.05
C GLU A 54 -47.78 -7.55 -27.55
N LEU A 55 -48.16 -8.61 -26.83
CA LEU A 55 -47.84 -8.77 -25.42
C LEU A 55 -46.33 -8.93 -25.17
N MET A 56 -45.61 -9.66 -26.03
CA MET A 56 -44.15 -9.77 -25.96
C MET A 56 -43.47 -8.42 -26.20
N LYS A 57 -43.96 -7.63 -27.16
CA LYS A 57 -43.48 -6.26 -27.40
C LYS A 57 -43.75 -5.34 -26.21
N LEU A 58 -44.87 -5.51 -25.52
CA LEU A 58 -45.18 -4.77 -24.29
C LEU A 58 -44.32 -5.22 -23.10
N ILE A 59 -43.88 -6.49 -23.05
CA ILE A 59 -42.97 -6.98 -22.02
C ILE A 59 -41.54 -6.51 -22.30
N GLU A 60 -41.09 -6.53 -23.56
CA GLU A 60 -39.79 -5.96 -23.97
C GLU A 60 -39.74 -4.45 -23.74
N ASN A 61 -40.85 -3.74 -23.92
CA ASN A 61 -40.94 -2.28 -23.75
C ASN A 61 -41.49 -1.87 -22.36
N GLY A 62 -41.83 -2.83 -21.50
CA GLY A 62 -42.49 -2.63 -20.20
C GLY A 62 -41.71 -3.14 -19.00
N GLY A 63 -40.45 -3.56 -19.20
CA GLY A 63 -39.48 -3.76 -18.14
C GLY A 63 -38.97 -2.42 -17.61
N THR A 64 -39.62 -1.92 -16.55
CA THR A 64 -39.24 -0.83 -15.63
C THR A 64 -39.54 0.62 -16.05
N SER A 65 -40.56 1.21 -15.40
CA SER A 65 -40.56 2.64 -15.10
C SER A 65 -40.95 2.88 -13.64
N THR A 66 -40.29 3.88 -13.04
CA THR A 66 -40.70 4.65 -11.84
C THR A 66 -40.02 4.27 -10.51
N GLY A 67 -38.89 4.92 -10.23
CA GLY A 67 -38.34 5.01 -8.88
C GLY A 67 -36.82 5.09 -8.72
N GLY A 68 -36.06 5.53 -9.71
CA GLY A 68 -34.63 5.74 -9.58
C GLY A 68 -34.05 6.25 -10.89
N THR A 69 -33.16 7.23 -10.83
CA THR A 69 -32.32 7.66 -11.95
C THR A 69 -31.72 6.43 -12.63
N GLY A 70 -32.29 6.05 -13.78
CA GLY A 70 -31.90 4.86 -14.53
C GLY A 70 -30.51 5.06 -15.09
N VAL A 71 -29.51 4.51 -14.41
CA VAL A 71 -28.12 4.48 -14.86
C VAL A 71 -28.09 3.73 -16.18
N SER A 72 -27.67 4.39 -17.26
CA SER A 72 -27.55 3.74 -18.56
C SER A 72 -26.57 2.58 -18.46
N SER A 73 -26.82 1.46 -19.14
CA SER A 73 -25.88 0.34 -19.21
C SER A 73 -24.46 0.79 -19.60
N SER A 74 -24.37 1.83 -20.44
CA SER A 74 -23.13 2.50 -20.81
C SER A 74 -22.42 3.21 -19.65
N GLU A 75 -23.16 3.84 -18.73
CA GLU A 75 -22.62 4.47 -17.53
C GLU A 75 -22.11 3.41 -16.54
N ILE A 76 -22.82 2.28 -16.41
CA ILE A 76 -22.37 1.13 -15.60
C ILE A 76 -21.07 0.56 -16.16
N THR A 77 -20.97 0.36 -17.49
CA THR A 77 -19.74 -0.10 -18.14
C THR A 77 -18.60 0.89 -17.95
N ASN A 78 -18.85 2.19 -18.11
CA ASN A 78 -17.83 3.22 -17.91
C ASN A 78 -17.37 3.29 -16.45
N LEU A 79 -18.28 3.14 -15.50
CA LEU A 79 -17.94 3.06 -14.08
C LEU A 79 -17.13 1.79 -13.78
N GLY A 80 -17.50 0.64 -14.36
CA GLY A 80 -16.72 -0.60 -14.23
C GLY A 80 -15.29 -0.46 -14.77
N ASN A 81 -15.12 0.15 -15.94
CA ASN A 81 -13.79 0.43 -16.50
C ASN A 81 -12.99 1.39 -15.62
N ARG A 82 -13.63 2.45 -15.12
CA ARG A 82 -12.99 3.41 -14.19
C ARG A 82 -12.61 2.76 -12.86
N ILE A 83 -13.43 1.85 -12.34
CA ILE A 83 -13.14 1.09 -11.12
C ILE A 83 -11.93 0.18 -11.37
N SER A 84 -11.87 -0.54 -12.50
CA SER A 84 -10.71 -1.37 -12.85
C SER A 84 -9.42 -0.56 -13.03
N ASP A 85 -9.49 0.62 -13.64
CA ASP A 85 -8.37 1.56 -13.73
C ASP A 85 -7.96 2.11 -12.36
N ILE A 86 -8.92 2.37 -11.48
CA ILE A 86 -8.67 2.82 -10.12
C ILE A 86 -8.06 1.69 -9.30
N GLU A 87 -8.53 0.45 -9.42
CA GLU A 87 -7.98 -0.73 -8.75
C GLU A 87 -6.55 -1.01 -9.21
N SER A 88 -6.27 -0.92 -10.52
CA SER A 88 -4.92 -1.06 -11.06
C SER A 88 -3.99 0.06 -10.61
N LYS A 89 -4.50 1.29 -10.48
CA LYS A 89 -3.75 2.42 -9.90
C LYS A 89 -3.63 2.32 -8.39
N LEU A 90 -4.62 1.82 -7.65
CA LEU A 90 -4.60 1.69 -6.19
C LEU A 90 -3.78 0.48 -5.73
N ASN A 91 -3.45 -0.45 -6.63
CA ASN A 91 -2.47 -1.51 -6.39
C ASN A 91 -1.01 -0.99 -6.27
N TYR A 92 -0.81 0.28 -5.87
CA TYR A 92 0.44 0.87 -5.40
C TYR A 92 0.91 0.33 -4.03
N THR A 93 0.65 -0.95 -3.73
CA THR A 93 1.09 -1.59 -2.46
C THR A 93 2.32 -2.49 -2.64
N ALA A 94 2.91 -2.63 -3.84
CA ALA A 94 4.00 -3.60 -4.03
C ALA A 94 5.19 -3.17 -4.91
N SER A 95 5.65 -1.92 -4.77
CA SER A 95 7.10 -1.71 -4.62
C SER A 95 7.37 -1.44 -3.15
N SER A 96 6.98 -2.42 -2.32
CA SER A 96 7.37 -2.49 -0.92
C SER A 96 8.88 -2.35 -0.79
N ASP A 97 9.61 -2.77 -1.82
CA ASP A 97 11.06 -2.86 -1.83
C ASP A 97 11.71 -1.51 -2.05
N GLU A 98 11.13 -0.61 -2.86
CA GLU A 98 11.63 0.76 -3.01
C GLU A 98 11.39 1.59 -1.75
N LEU A 99 10.21 1.48 -1.14
CA LEU A 99 9.91 2.20 0.11
C LEU A 99 10.69 1.62 1.30
N LYS A 100 10.85 0.29 1.37
CA LYS A 100 11.74 -0.36 2.35
C LYS A 100 13.20 0.00 2.09
N SER A 101 13.63 0.06 0.83
CA SER A 101 14.98 0.47 0.46
C SER A 101 15.22 1.93 0.85
N LEU A 102 14.24 2.81 0.63
CA LEU A 102 14.35 4.20 1.05
C LEU A 102 14.35 4.34 2.57
N ALA A 103 13.47 3.62 3.29
CA ALA A 103 13.49 3.59 4.74
C ALA A 103 14.82 3.06 5.28
N ASN A 104 15.34 1.97 4.71
CA ASN A 104 16.65 1.41 5.06
C ASN A 104 17.79 2.40 4.76
N ARG A 105 17.71 3.14 3.64
CA ARG A 105 18.68 4.19 3.29
C ARG A 105 18.59 5.37 4.25
N VAL A 106 17.40 5.77 4.67
CA VAL A 106 17.19 6.82 5.68
C VAL A 106 17.77 6.36 7.02
N THR A 107 17.45 5.16 7.49
CA THR A 107 18.02 4.62 8.75
C THR A 107 19.54 4.45 8.69
N ALA A 108 20.10 4.04 7.54
CA ALA A 108 21.55 3.96 7.34
C ALA A 108 22.21 5.35 7.34
N LEU A 109 21.54 6.36 6.75
CA LEU A 109 22.01 7.75 6.78
C LEU A 109 21.89 8.36 8.18
N GLU A 110 20.82 8.08 8.93
CA GLU A 110 20.64 8.50 10.32
C GLU A 110 21.71 7.86 11.23
N SER A 111 22.03 6.59 11.00
CA SER A 111 23.13 5.89 11.71
C SER A 111 24.52 6.41 11.31
N GLY A 112 24.67 6.86 10.06
CA GLY A 112 25.89 7.49 9.56
C GLY A 112 26.05 8.98 9.96
N ALA A 113 24.94 9.69 10.17
CA ALA A 113 24.93 11.10 10.57
C ALA A 113 25.04 11.27 12.09
N SER A 114 24.59 10.29 12.87
CA SER A 114 24.83 10.20 14.32
C SER A 114 26.25 9.73 14.68
N SER A 115 27.05 9.35 13.69
CA SER A 115 28.48 9.11 13.85
C SER A 115 29.29 10.29 13.31
N GLY A 116 29.07 11.49 13.88
CA GLY A 116 30.00 12.62 13.80
C GLY A 116 31.36 12.37 14.48
N GLY A 117 31.62 11.13 14.88
CA GLY A 117 32.86 10.66 15.47
C GLY A 117 33.96 10.62 14.43
N SER A 118 34.97 11.45 14.63
CA SER A 118 36.10 11.51 13.71
C SER A 118 37.04 10.32 13.89
N SER A 119 37.52 9.76 12.79
CA SER A 119 38.58 8.74 12.85
C SER A 119 39.87 9.35 13.40
N ALA A 120 40.60 8.60 14.22
CA ALA A 120 41.84 9.06 14.83
C ALA A 120 42.86 9.49 13.75
N SER A 121 43.07 10.80 13.62
CA SER A 121 44.05 11.37 12.69
C SER A 121 45.29 11.86 13.46
N SER A 122 46.47 11.55 12.94
CA SER A 122 47.76 12.01 13.52
C SER A 122 48.12 13.45 13.10
N GLN A 123 47.34 14.04 12.19
CA GLN A 123 47.53 15.39 11.68
C GLN A 123 46.46 16.32 12.25
N TYR A 124 46.76 17.62 12.35
CA TYR A 124 45.71 18.58 12.60
C TYR A 124 44.85 18.76 11.35
N ILE A 125 43.53 18.74 11.53
CA ILE A 125 42.57 19.12 10.50
C ILE A 125 41.82 20.36 10.96
N ALA A 126 41.52 21.26 10.02
CA ALA A 126 40.68 22.42 10.30
C ALA A 126 39.22 22.07 10.00
N ILE A 127 38.35 22.26 10.99
CA ILE A 127 36.92 22.00 10.87
C ILE A 127 36.12 23.24 11.23
N PHE A 128 34.93 23.33 10.65
CA PHE A 128 33.93 24.32 11.04
C PHE A 128 32.99 23.71 12.09
N VAL A 129 32.79 24.42 13.19
CA VAL A 129 31.85 24.06 14.27
C VAL A 129 30.79 25.16 14.36
N PRO A 130 29.49 24.84 14.14
CA PRO A 130 28.42 25.83 14.17
C PRO A 130 28.23 26.47 15.55
N TYR A 131 27.56 27.63 15.56
CA TYR A 131 27.12 28.29 16.80
C TYR A 131 26.31 27.34 17.68
N GLY A 132 26.54 27.40 18.99
CA GLY A 132 25.81 26.61 19.98
C GLY A 132 26.23 25.15 20.06
N MET A 133 27.05 24.65 19.14
CA MET A 133 27.53 23.27 19.15
C MET A 133 28.78 23.13 20.04
N LYS A 134 28.94 21.93 20.60
CA LYS A 134 30.10 21.53 21.39
C LYS A 134 31.01 20.63 20.59
N LEU A 135 32.31 20.81 20.73
CA LEU A 135 33.32 19.85 20.31
C LEU A 135 33.82 19.11 21.55
N ILE A 136 33.58 17.81 21.61
CA ILE A 136 33.94 16.95 22.75
C ILE A 136 34.93 15.86 22.34
N ALA A 137 35.62 15.31 23.33
CA ALA A 137 36.47 14.14 23.18
C ALA A 137 35.73 12.88 23.63
N PRO A 138 35.21 12.01 22.74
CA PRO A 138 34.39 10.87 23.17
C PRO A 138 35.20 9.69 23.72
N THR A 139 36.46 9.49 23.30
CA THR A 139 37.19 8.25 23.59
C THR A 139 38.62 8.44 24.10
N ALA A 140 39.37 9.40 23.56
CA ALA A 140 40.76 9.66 23.92
C ALA A 140 41.01 11.16 24.05
N ALA A 141 42.19 11.54 24.52
CA ALA A 141 42.60 12.94 24.55
C ALA A 141 42.57 13.58 23.15
N VAL A 142 42.23 14.86 23.09
CA VAL A 142 42.15 15.65 21.85
C VAL A 142 42.95 16.92 22.03
N GLU A 143 43.70 17.28 21.00
CA GLU A 143 44.37 18.57 20.92
C GLU A 143 43.58 19.48 20.01
N LEU A 144 43.39 20.74 20.42
CA LEU A 144 42.63 21.71 19.66
C LEU A 144 43.21 23.12 19.75
N ILE A 145 42.96 23.90 18.69
CA ILE A 145 43.31 25.31 18.59
C ILE A 145 42.12 26.04 17.98
N LEU A 146 41.52 26.98 18.71
CA LEU A 146 40.50 27.87 18.18
C LEU A 146 41.15 28.88 17.21
N ARG A 147 40.79 28.85 15.93
CA ARG A 147 41.38 29.71 14.88
C ARG A 147 40.53 30.92 14.54
N SER A 148 39.21 30.81 14.65
CA SER A 148 38.28 31.93 14.45
C SER A 148 37.07 31.81 15.37
N GLY A 149 36.31 32.91 15.53
CA GLY A 149 35.15 32.96 16.42
C GLY A 149 35.52 32.94 17.91
N THR A 150 34.51 32.81 18.77
CA THR A 150 34.64 32.68 20.22
C THR A 150 34.11 31.32 20.69
N ALA A 151 34.70 30.80 21.77
CA ALA A 151 34.26 29.58 22.41
C ALA A 151 34.54 29.62 23.91
N GLU A 152 33.79 28.82 24.66
CA GLU A 152 33.94 28.62 26.10
C GLU A 152 34.34 27.18 26.41
N ILE A 153 35.06 26.97 27.51
CA ILE A 153 35.35 25.63 28.02
C ILE A 153 34.07 24.95 28.52
N VAL A 154 33.90 23.68 28.15
CA VAL A 154 32.91 22.77 28.74
C VAL A 154 33.62 21.77 29.63
N SER A 155 33.24 21.72 30.90
CA SER A 155 33.69 20.70 31.84
C SER A 155 32.60 20.39 32.87
N PRO A 156 32.31 19.10 33.16
CA PRO A 156 31.38 18.73 34.22
C PRO A 156 32.01 18.77 35.62
N PHE A 157 33.29 19.14 35.73
CA PHE A 157 34.04 19.18 36.99
C PHE A 157 34.22 20.61 37.46
N ALA A 158 34.16 20.83 38.78
CA ALA A 158 34.26 22.17 39.37
C ALA A 158 35.70 22.73 39.34
N ASP A 159 36.70 21.85 39.46
CA ASP A 159 38.12 22.18 39.67
C ASP A 159 39.03 21.68 38.54
N GLN A 160 38.46 21.18 37.45
CA GLN A 160 39.22 20.63 36.33
C GLN A 160 38.60 21.08 35.00
N GLY A 161 39.44 21.25 33.97
CA GLY A 161 38.98 21.59 32.63
C GLY A 161 39.95 21.16 31.53
N LEU A 162 40.25 22.06 30.60
CA LEU A 162 41.22 21.81 29.52
C LEU A 162 42.57 22.42 29.87
N SER A 163 43.65 21.71 29.55
CA SER A 163 44.99 22.22 29.78
C SER A 163 45.38 23.15 28.63
N ASP A 164 45.73 24.39 28.97
CA ASP A 164 46.26 25.38 28.03
C ASP A 164 47.78 25.34 28.05
N ILE A 165 48.36 24.74 27.00
CA ILE A 165 49.81 24.58 26.87
C ILE A 165 50.49 25.91 26.56
N THR A 166 49.79 26.83 25.90
CA THR A 166 50.32 28.15 25.57
C THR A 166 50.30 29.07 26.80
N GLY A 167 49.20 29.07 27.55
CA GLY A 167 49.03 29.88 28.77
C GLY A 167 49.64 29.27 30.03
N GLY A 168 49.93 27.96 30.04
CA GLY A 168 50.52 27.25 31.18
C GLY A 168 49.56 27.08 32.37
N THR A 169 48.25 26.98 32.12
CA THR A 169 47.21 26.86 33.15
C THR A 169 46.12 25.88 32.72
N ASP A 170 45.38 25.33 33.68
CA ASP A 170 44.10 24.68 33.37
C ASP A 170 43.00 25.74 33.26
N LEU A 171 42.22 25.67 32.18
CA LEU A 171 41.06 26.52 31.93
C LEU A 171 39.80 25.79 32.41
N LEU A 172 39.15 26.34 33.44
CA LEU A 172 37.95 25.74 34.06
C LEU A 172 36.69 25.95 33.22
N ASN A 173 35.61 25.29 33.62
CA ASN A 173 34.30 25.39 32.96
C ASN A 173 33.86 26.86 32.77
N LYS A 174 33.29 27.18 31.61
CA LYS A 174 32.83 28.53 31.18
C LYS A 174 33.93 29.59 31.02
N VAL A 175 35.20 29.23 31.13
CA VAL A 175 36.28 30.16 30.78
C VAL A 175 36.28 30.38 29.26
N ASN A 176 36.39 31.64 28.84
CA ASN A 176 36.55 31.99 27.43
C ASN A 176 37.90 31.52 26.89
N ILE A 177 37.90 30.95 25.69
CA ILE A 177 39.10 30.47 25.01
C ILE A 177 39.75 31.63 24.26
N ILE A 178 41.05 31.83 24.51
CA ILE A 178 41.88 32.74 23.73
C ILE A 178 42.26 32.04 22.41
N GLN A 179 42.05 32.71 21.29
CA GLN A 179 42.40 32.16 19.98
C GLN A 179 43.89 31.84 19.88
N ASN A 180 44.23 30.84 19.05
CA ASN A 180 45.58 30.36 18.78
C ASN A 180 46.34 29.74 19.96
N HIS A 181 45.70 29.57 21.13
CA HIS A 181 46.25 28.77 22.21
C HIS A 181 46.12 27.26 21.88
N ALA A 182 47.18 26.51 22.19
CA ALA A 182 47.18 25.05 22.09
C ALA A 182 46.52 24.45 23.34
N LEU A 183 45.31 23.93 23.16
CA LEU A 183 44.54 23.33 24.24
C LEU A 183 44.53 21.80 24.11
N ILE A 184 44.53 21.12 25.26
CA ILE A 184 44.37 19.67 25.36
C ILE A 184 43.11 19.38 26.17
N ILE A 185 42.18 18.63 25.57
CA ILE A 185 41.15 17.89 26.30
C ILE A 185 41.87 16.67 26.91
N PRO A 186 42.10 16.62 28.24
CA PRO A 186 43.09 15.70 28.80
C PRO A 186 42.68 14.22 28.70
N ARG A 187 41.38 13.94 28.63
CA ARG A 187 40.81 12.60 28.59
C ARG A 187 39.55 12.59 27.72
N GLY A 188 39.26 11.45 27.10
CA GLY A 188 38.00 11.24 26.41
C GLY A 188 36.93 10.63 27.32
N GLY A 189 35.67 10.77 26.92
CA GLY A 189 34.51 10.10 27.52
C GLY A 189 34.00 10.73 28.81
N ASP A 190 34.60 11.84 29.27
CA ASP A 190 34.23 12.52 30.51
C ASP A 190 33.46 13.83 30.29
N GLY A 191 33.04 14.12 29.05
CA GLY A 191 32.19 15.27 28.71
C GLY A 191 32.92 16.61 28.61
N ARG A 192 34.26 16.63 28.71
CA ARG A 192 35.05 17.85 28.46
C ARG A 192 35.09 18.22 26.98
N GLY A 193 35.16 19.52 26.72
CA GLY A 193 35.17 20.04 25.37
C GLY A 193 35.17 21.56 25.31
N ILE A 194 34.74 22.08 24.17
CA ILE A 194 34.54 23.52 23.94
C ILE A 194 33.14 23.75 23.37
N LEU A 195 32.47 24.83 23.78
CA LEU A 195 31.19 25.29 23.24
C LEU A 195 31.43 26.51 22.37
N ILE A 196 30.95 26.50 21.12
CA ILE A 196 31.07 27.66 20.24
C ILE A 196 30.03 28.71 20.60
N THR A 197 30.51 29.93 20.90
CA THR A 197 29.68 31.06 21.30
C THR A 197 29.57 32.15 20.22
N SER A 198 30.36 32.07 19.13
CA SER A 198 30.25 32.98 17.99
C SER A 198 28.98 32.71 17.18
N PRO A 199 28.12 33.70 16.91
CA PRO A 199 26.89 33.52 16.12
C PRO A 199 27.13 32.95 14.71
N GLU A 200 28.28 33.25 14.11
CA GLU A 200 28.67 32.79 12.77
C GLU A 200 29.33 31.40 12.77
N GLY A 201 29.49 30.77 13.94
CA GLY A 201 30.30 29.58 14.13
C GLY A 201 31.80 29.88 14.22
N ALA A 202 32.60 28.82 14.30
CA ALA A 202 34.05 28.92 14.53
C ALA A 202 34.82 27.88 13.73
N TYR A 203 36.05 28.24 13.31
CA TYR A 203 37.00 27.27 12.80
C TYR A 203 37.93 26.81 13.92
N VAL A 204 38.03 25.50 14.08
CA VAL A 204 38.86 24.84 15.08
C VAL A 204 39.82 23.91 14.36
N MET A 205 41.12 24.01 14.67
CA MET A 205 42.06 22.96 14.29
C MET A 205 42.07 21.90 15.37
N VAL A 206 41.93 20.63 14.98
CA VAL A 206 41.85 19.50 15.89
C VAL A 206 42.73 18.35 15.46
N ARG A 207 43.31 17.66 16.43
CA ARG A 207 44.04 16.40 16.27
C ARG A 207 43.53 15.40 17.30
N GLY A 208 43.14 14.22 16.83
CA GLY A 208 42.51 13.18 17.65
C GLY A 208 41.06 12.92 17.28
N VAL A 209 40.43 12.01 18.03
CA VAL A 209 39.03 11.62 17.84
C VAL A 209 38.14 12.62 18.56
N TYR A 210 37.31 13.34 17.83
CA TYR A 210 36.34 14.30 18.37
C TYR A 210 34.92 13.99 17.87
N GLU A 211 33.94 14.59 18.53
CA GLU A 211 32.54 14.59 18.15
C GLU A 211 31.96 16.01 18.28
N ILE A 212 31.04 16.36 17.38
CA ILE A 212 30.28 17.62 17.43
C ILE A 212 28.86 17.30 17.88
N VAL A 213 28.44 17.88 19.01
CA VAL A 213 27.13 17.63 19.64
C VAL A 213 26.43 18.94 20.02
N GLU A 214 25.12 18.89 20.24
CA GLU A 214 24.33 20.03 20.77
C GLU A 214 24.62 20.30 22.26
#